data_AF-A0A3B9ZS49-F1
#
_entry.id   AF-A0A3B9ZS49-F1
#
_cell.length_a   1.000
_cell.length_b   1.000
_cell.length_c   1.000
_cell.angle_alpha   90.00
_cell.angle_beta   90.00
_cell.angle_gamma   90.00
#
_symmetry.space_group_name_H-M   'P 1'
#
loop_
_entity.id
_entity.type
_entity.pdbx_description
1 polymer ?
#
loop_
_entity_poly.entity_id
_entity_poly.type
_entity_poly.pdbx_seq_one_letter_code
_entity_poly.pdbx_strand_id
1 'polypeptide(L)'
;MDGVSDKKDKCPDTPAGVAVDAKGCPVDSDGDGVPDYQDDCPTVAGLTSLKGCPDKDKDGVADKDDACPDQAGPVSLKGCPDSDGDGVADKDDKCADTPKGYKVDASGCPVDTDKDGVPDAIDKCPTVAGTKDNNGCPVEEAVAPVKDSSIPVVEPVYFDYDKSAYKTGEKSKITHVVALLKENKALKVNLIGYTDSKGTEEYNLALSKRRINTVMNTMISSGVKANRISKSEPKGEANPDANNDTDAGRALNRRVEFEFVK
;
A
#
# COMPACT_ATOMS: atom_id res chain seq x y z
N MET A 1 30.67 47.23 41.86
CA MET A 1 31.76 48.14 41.46
C MET A 1 32.74 47.31 40.66
N ASP A 2 32.88 47.65 39.39
CA ASP A 2 33.66 46.99 38.34
C ASP A 2 35.17 47.25 38.41
N GLY A 3 35.61 48.11 39.34
CA GLY A 3 37.01 48.46 39.56
C GLY A 3 37.42 49.80 38.97
N VAL A 4 36.54 50.47 38.23
CA VAL A 4 36.72 51.86 37.80
C VAL A 4 36.06 52.78 38.83
N SER A 5 36.69 53.91 39.14
CA SER A 5 36.10 54.88 40.08
C SER A 5 34.87 55.54 39.46
N ASP A 6 33.77 55.65 40.22
CA ASP A 6 32.50 56.26 39.82
C ASP A 6 32.63 57.64 39.13
N LYS A 7 33.70 58.40 39.41
CA LYS A 7 33.96 59.71 38.78
C LYS A 7 34.49 59.63 37.34
N LYS A 8 35.00 58.46 36.93
CA LYS A 8 35.57 58.16 35.61
C LYS A 8 34.78 57.09 34.86
N ASP A 9 33.85 56.44 35.55
CA ASP A 9 32.99 55.40 35.03
C ASP A 9 31.82 56.02 34.27
N LYS A 10 31.72 55.69 32.98
CA LYS A 10 30.61 56.10 32.10
C LYS A 10 29.46 55.10 32.10
N CYS A 11 29.66 53.92 32.68
CA CYS A 11 28.72 52.81 32.74
C CYS A 11 28.65 52.27 34.19
N PRO A 12 28.15 53.08 35.15
CA PRO A 12 28.21 52.78 36.59
C PRO A 12 27.43 51.53 37.04
N ASP A 13 26.54 51.02 36.19
CA ASP A 13 25.71 49.85 36.46
C ASP A 13 26.37 48.52 35.99
N THR A 14 27.61 48.56 35.49
CA THR A 14 28.33 47.37 35.06
C THR A 14 28.52 46.38 36.22
N PRO A 15 28.14 45.09 36.06
CA PRO A 15 28.31 44.10 37.13
C PRO A 15 29.77 43.96 37.58
N ALA A 16 29.97 43.74 38.88
CA ALA A 16 31.31 43.57 39.44
C ALA A 16 32.00 42.32 38.84
N GLY A 17 33.23 42.48 38.36
CA GLY A 17 34.02 41.40 37.76
C GLY A 17 33.88 41.25 36.24
N VAL A 18 33.02 42.05 35.59
CA VAL A 18 32.95 42.14 34.12
C VAL A 18 34.16 42.93 33.60
N ALA A 19 34.75 42.48 32.50
CA ALA A 19 35.82 43.21 31.83
C ALA A 19 35.28 44.53 31.26
N VAL A 20 35.93 45.64 31.60
CA VAL A 20 35.56 46.99 31.15
C VAL A 20 36.71 47.71 30.47
N ASP A 21 36.38 48.62 29.55
CA ASP A 21 37.31 49.51 28.89
C ASP A 21 37.86 50.59 29.85
N ALA A 22 38.71 51.48 29.33
CA ALA A 22 39.28 52.58 30.12
C ALA A 22 38.24 53.60 30.66
N LYS A 23 36.97 53.49 30.26
CA LYS A 23 35.85 54.36 30.67
C LYS A 23 34.87 53.62 31.59
N GLY A 24 35.14 52.39 32.01
CA GLY A 24 34.23 51.60 32.87
C GLY A 24 33.07 50.95 32.11
N CYS A 25 33.07 50.99 30.78
CA CYS A 25 32.03 50.34 29.99
C CYS A 25 32.42 48.91 29.63
N PRO A 26 31.47 47.95 29.61
CA PRO A 26 31.77 46.58 29.24
C PRO A 26 32.46 46.48 27.89
N VAL A 27 33.44 45.57 27.79
CA VAL A 27 34.09 45.28 26.50
C VAL A 27 33.07 44.65 25.56
N ASP A 28 33.06 45.15 24.33
CA ASP A 28 32.29 44.68 23.18
C ASP A 28 33.31 44.59 22.03
N SER A 29 33.84 43.37 21.83
CA SER A 29 35.03 43.10 21.05
C SER A 29 34.77 43.15 19.54
N ASP A 30 33.56 42.84 19.10
CA ASP A 30 33.15 42.89 17.68
C ASP A 30 32.22 44.06 17.33
N GLY A 31 31.73 44.78 18.35
CA GLY A 31 31.04 46.07 18.20
C GLY A 31 29.59 45.93 17.74
N ASP A 32 28.94 44.80 18.02
CA ASP A 32 27.57 44.54 17.59
C ASP A 32 26.50 45.08 18.56
N GLY A 33 26.94 45.63 19.69
CA GLY A 33 26.10 46.20 20.74
C GLY A 33 25.69 45.21 21.84
N VAL A 34 26.17 43.96 21.80
CA VAL A 34 26.10 42.97 22.88
C VAL A 34 27.48 42.87 23.53
N PRO A 35 27.63 43.23 24.82
CA PRO A 35 28.92 43.10 25.49
C PRO A 35 29.43 41.65 25.56
N ASP A 36 30.75 41.44 25.52
CA ASP A 36 31.41 40.12 25.50
C ASP A 36 30.93 39.15 26.59
N TYR A 37 30.53 39.66 27.75
CA TYR A 37 30.06 38.85 28.88
C TYR A 37 28.60 38.38 28.75
N GLN A 38 27.86 38.91 27.77
CA GLN A 38 26.48 38.56 27.39
C GLN A 38 26.38 38.02 25.96
N ASP A 39 27.47 38.07 25.22
CA ASP A 39 27.58 37.64 23.83
C ASP A 39 27.97 36.15 23.77
N ASP A 40 27.17 35.36 23.05
CA ASP A 40 27.47 33.95 22.80
C ASP A 40 28.51 33.79 21.67
N CYS A 41 28.79 34.85 20.90
CA CYS A 41 29.73 34.96 19.79
C CYS A 41 30.65 36.21 19.85
N PRO A 42 31.46 36.43 20.92
CA PRO A 42 32.11 37.71 21.24
C PRO A 42 33.14 38.29 20.26
N THR A 43 33.35 37.66 19.10
CA THR A 43 34.37 38.05 18.12
C THR A 43 33.82 38.16 16.70
N VAL A 44 32.52 37.90 16.53
CA VAL A 44 31.82 37.89 15.25
C VAL A 44 30.48 38.57 15.43
N ALA A 45 30.41 39.82 14.97
CA ALA A 45 29.23 40.66 15.14
C ALA A 45 27.95 39.98 14.65
N GLY A 46 26.90 40.04 15.47
CA GLY A 46 25.63 39.38 15.21
C GLY A 46 24.41 40.19 15.66
N LEU A 47 23.32 39.45 15.90
CA LEU A 47 22.03 40.05 16.25
C LEU A 47 21.83 40.03 17.76
N THR A 48 21.40 41.16 18.32
CA THR A 48 20.99 41.26 19.74
C THR A 48 19.89 40.25 20.12
N SER A 49 18.98 39.91 19.20
CA SER A 49 17.94 38.89 19.39
C SER A 49 18.50 37.46 19.52
N LEU A 50 19.72 37.23 19.04
CA LEU A 50 20.43 35.96 19.06
C LEU A 50 21.68 36.01 19.94
N LYS A 51 21.68 36.91 20.95
CA LYS A 51 22.77 37.11 21.90
C LYS A 51 24.13 37.35 21.23
N GLY A 52 24.14 38.23 20.24
CA GLY A 52 25.36 38.66 19.55
C GLY A 52 25.85 37.70 18.47
N CYS A 53 25.12 36.61 18.21
CA CYS A 53 25.50 35.68 17.16
C CYS A 53 24.96 36.04 15.78
N PRO A 54 25.73 35.79 14.70
CA PRO A 54 25.28 35.99 13.33
C PRO A 54 24.19 34.99 12.94
N ASP A 55 23.36 35.42 11.99
CA ASP A 55 22.28 34.64 11.36
C ASP A 55 22.27 35.05 9.87
N LYS A 56 22.89 34.20 9.05
CA LYS A 56 23.25 34.50 7.67
C LYS A 56 22.05 34.45 6.74
N ASP A 57 21.16 33.48 6.92
CA ASP A 57 19.98 33.30 6.08
C ASP A 57 18.69 33.93 6.64
N LYS A 58 18.76 34.43 7.89
CA LYS A 58 17.75 35.23 8.58
C LYS A 58 16.50 34.46 8.94
N ASP A 59 16.65 33.19 9.28
CA ASP A 59 15.55 32.33 9.71
C ASP A 59 15.25 32.42 11.22
N GLY A 60 16.11 33.11 11.97
CA GLY A 60 16.00 33.29 13.42
C GLY A 60 16.72 32.23 14.25
N VAL A 61 17.52 31.35 13.63
CA VAL A 61 18.48 30.46 14.27
C VAL A 61 19.88 31.01 14.01
N ALA A 62 20.70 31.13 15.06
CA ALA A 62 22.08 31.60 14.90
C ALA A 62 22.91 30.58 14.11
N ASP A 63 23.85 31.02 13.27
CA ASP A 63 24.69 30.17 12.42
C ASP A 63 25.37 29.02 13.19
N LYS A 64 25.69 29.23 14.47
CA LYS A 64 26.33 28.23 15.35
C LYS A 64 25.38 27.10 15.79
N ASP A 65 24.09 27.37 15.82
CA ASP A 65 23.02 26.45 16.25
C ASP A 65 22.20 25.92 15.05
N ASP A 66 22.43 26.50 13.86
CA ASP A 66 21.77 26.16 12.61
C ASP A 66 22.46 24.98 11.90
N ALA A 67 21.67 23.99 11.53
CA ALA A 67 22.12 22.82 10.78
C ALA A 67 22.22 23.09 9.27
N CYS A 68 21.62 24.19 8.78
CA CYS A 68 21.62 24.65 7.41
C CYS A 68 21.88 26.18 7.28
N PRO A 69 23.06 26.71 7.69
CA PRO A 69 23.31 28.16 7.83
C PRO A 69 23.24 29.04 6.57
N ASP A 70 22.93 28.44 5.42
CA ASP A 70 22.84 29.09 4.12
C ASP A 70 21.41 29.04 3.53
N GLN A 71 20.47 28.40 4.24
CA GLN A 71 19.14 28.08 3.75
C GLN A 71 18.11 28.18 4.88
N ALA A 72 17.33 29.25 4.84
CA ALA A 72 16.35 29.51 5.88
C ALA A 72 15.36 28.36 6.10
N GLY A 73 15.16 27.98 7.36
CA GLY A 73 14.23 26.93 7.76
C GLY A 73 13.57 27.17 9.12
N PRO A 74 12.62 26.30 9.51
CA PRO A 74 11.99 26.41 10.82
C PRO A 74 12.94 26.03 11.96
N VAL A 75 12.81 26.74 13.08
CA VAL A 75 13.49 26.44 14.36
C VAL A 75 13.28 24.97 14.80
N SER A 76 12.11 24.38 14.51
CA SER A 76 11.81 22.97 14.84
C SER A 76 12.75 21.98 14.15
N LEU A 77 13.36 22.37 13.02
CA LEU A 77 14.30 21.56 12.24
C LEU A 77 15.72 22.12 12.30
N LYS A 78 16.03 22.91 13.34
CA LYS A 78 17.33 23.55 13.54
C LYS A 78 17.76 24.37 12.32
N GLY A 79 16.85 25.18 11.80
CA GLY A 79 17.11 26.09 10.68
C GLY A 79 17.14 25.43 9.30
N CYS A 80 16.92 24.12 9.19
CA CYS A 80 16.86 23.46 7.88
C CYS A 80 15.48 23.55 7.22
N PRO A 81 15.41 23.79 5.89
CA PRO A 81 14.17 23.86 5.14
C PRO A 81 13.43 22.51 5.12
N ASP A 82 12.11 22.59 4.98
CA ASP A 82 11.17 21.47 4.85
C ASP A 82 10.10 21.91 3.83
N SER A 83 10.29 21.44 2.59
CA SER A 83 9.59 21.92 1.41
C SER A 83 8.14 21.40 1.32
N ASP A 84 7.88 20.16 1.72
CA ASP A 84 6.54 19.57 1.69
C ASP A 84 5.77 19.72 3.02
N GLY A 85 6.48 20.03 4.11
CA GLY A 85 5.93 20.29 5.43
C GLY A 85 5.56 19.02 6.17
N ASP A 86 6.23 17.90 5.90
CA ASP A 86 5.98 16.62 6.56
C ASP A 86 6.68 16.49 7.93
N GLY A 87 7.56 17.43 8.26
CA GLY A 87 8.32 17.49 9.51
C GLY A 87 9.71 16.86 9.45
N VAL A 88 10.20 16.50 8.26
CA VAL A 88 11.57 16.06 7.99
C VAL A 88 12.26 17.09 7.09
N ALA A 89 13.47 17.50 7.46
CA ALA A 89 14.21 18.48 6.66
C ALA A 89 14.57 17.94 5.28
N ASP A 90 14.57 18.79 4.24
CA ASP A 90 14.82 18.44 2.83
C ASP A 90 16.12 17.62 2.64
N LYS A 91 17.13 17.87 3.47
CA LYS A 91 18.42 17.16 3.42
C LYS A 91 18.37 15.71 3.93
N ASP A 92 17.38 15.39 4.76
CA ASP A 92 17.18 14.07 5.39
C ASP A 92 15.95 13.34 4.81
N ASP A 93 15.12 14.05 4.04
CA ASP A 93 13.91 13.53 3.41
C ASP A 93 14.22 12.80 2.08
N LYS A 94 13.70 11.58 1.95
CA LYS A 94 13.81 10.74 0.74
C LYS A 94 12.56 10.81 -0.14
N CYS A 95 11.50 11.44 0.35
CA CYS A 95 10.17 11.48 -0.21
C CYS A 95 9.65 12.94 -0.28
N ALA A 96 10.37 13.79 -1.01
CA ALA A 96 10.19 15.26 -1.13
C ALA A 96 8.81 15.82 -1.52
N ASP A 97 7.79 14.98 -1.72
CA ASP A 97 6.44 15.35 -2.12
C ASP A 97 5.39 14.63 -1.25
N THR A 98 5.67 14.41 0.03
CA THR A 98 4.76 13.74 0.95
C THR A 98 3.49 14.58 1.18
N PRO A 99 2.28 14.02 0.97
CA PRO A 99 1.05 14.78 1.16
C PRO A 99 0.84 15.21 2.61
N LYS A 100 0.42 16.46 2.81
CA LYS A 100 0.11 17.01 4.14
C LYS A 100 -0.85 16.13 4.94
N GLY A 101 -0.46 15.88 6.19
CA GLY A 101 -1.25 15.09 7.15
C GLY A 101 -0.95 13.59 7.12
N TYR A 102 -0.09 13.12 6.21
CA TYR A 102 0.40 11.76 6.24
C TYR A 102 1.34 11.58 7.44
N LYS A 103 1.29 10.40 8.06
CA LYS A 103 2.33 10.02 9.02
C LYS A 103 3.54 9.54 8.23
N VAL A 104 4.70 10.10 8.55
CA VAL A 104 5.97 9.76 7.91
C VAL A 104 6.91 9.06 8.88
N ASP A 105 7.84 8.30 8.31
CA ASP A 105 8.97 7.75 9.05
C ASP A 105 10.12 8.77 9.18
N ALA A 106 11.26 8.35 9.73
CA ALA A 106 12.42 9.22 9.93
C ALA A 106 13.12 9.64 8.62
N SER A 107 12.69 9.14 7.46
CA SER A 107 13.17 9.52 6.14
C SER A 107 12.15 10.34 5.34
N GLY A 108 11.09 10.85 5.99
CA GLY A 108 10.03 11.64 5.35
C GLY A 108 9.10 10.83 4.45
N CYS A 109 9.19 9.50 4.47
CA CYS A 109 8.36 8.66 3.62
C CYS A 109 7.07 8.23 4.34
N PRO A 110 5.91 8.21 3.65
CA PRO A 110 4.67 7.71 4.20
C PRO A 110 4.82 6.32 4.81
N VAL A 111 4.28 6.13 6.01
CA VAL A 111 4.26 4.81 6.66
C VAL A 111 3.36 3.87 5.85
N ASP A 112 3.90 2.69 5.56
CA ASP A 112 3.24 1.55 4.93
C ASP A 112 3.51 0.31 5.80
N THR A 113 2.55 -0.02 6.66
CA THR A 113 2.72 -0.97 7.76
C THR A 113 2.83 -2.41 7.26
N ASP A 114 2.08 -2.78 6.22
CA ASP A 114 2.09 -4.14 5.65
C ASP A 114 2.93 -4.29 4.37
N LYS A 115 3.45 -3.17 3.84
CA LYS A 115 4.41 -3.08 2.75
C LYS A 115 3.84 -3.52 1.41
N ASP A 116 2.56 -3.25 1.17
CA ASP A 116 1.89 -3.55 -0.09
C ASP A 116 2.04 -2.45 -1.16
N GLY A 117 2.65 -1.31 -0.79
CA GLY A 117 2.87 -0.16 -1.65
C GLY A 117 1.75 0.87 -1.61
N VAL A 118 0.76 0.73 -0.72
CA VAL A 118 -0.29 1.69 -0.42
C VAL A 118 -0.06 2.26 0.97
N PRO A 119 0.26 3.56 1.12
CA PRO A 119 0.47 4.15 2.44
C PRO A 119 -0.74 4.02 3.36
N ASP A 120 -0.51 3.82 4.66
CA ASP A 120 -1.53 3.64 5.71
C ASP A 120 -2.62 4.73 5.69
N ALA A 121 -2.28 5.94 5.26
CA ALA A 121 -3.21 7.08 5.17
C ALA A 121 -4.32 6.89 4.12
N ILE A 122 -4.10 6.05 3.11
CA ILE A 122 -5.05 5.75 2.03
C ILE A 122 -5.35 4.26 1.87
N ASP A 123 -4.75 3.43 2.73
CA ASP A 123 -5.04 2.01 2.82
C ASP A 123 -6.31 1.76 3.66
N LYS A 124 -7.25 1.02 3.11
CA LYS A 124 -8.47 0.57 3.81
C LYS A 124 -8.20 -0.62 4.74
N CYS A 125 -7.10 -1.32 4.56
CA CYS A 125 -6.66 -2.48 5.32
C CYS A 125 -5.17 -2.37 5.77
N PRO A 126 -4.77 -1.37 6.59
CA PRO A 126 -3.36 -1.00 6.87
C PRO A 126 -2.45 -2.05 7.54
N THR A 127 -2.92 -3.27 7.74
CA THR A 127 -2.19 -4.34 8.42
C THR A 127 -2.24 -5.65 7.64
N VAL A 128 -2.85 -5.64 6.45
CA VAL A 128 -3.10 -6.82 5.63
C VAL A 128 -2.88 -6.44 4.17
N ALA A 129 -1.71 -6.84 3.65
CA ALA A 129 -1.29 -6.47 2.31
C ALA A 129 -2.34 -6.78 1.23
N GLY A 130 -2.62 -5.79 0.40
CA GLY A 130 -3.58 -5.85 -0.68
C GLY A 130 -3.05 -5.31 -1.99
N THR A 131 -3.97 -4.96 -2.88
CA THR A 131 -3.61 -4.34 -4.16
C THR A 131 -3.98 -2.87 -4.15
N LYS A 132 -3.19 -2.06 -4.86
CA LYS A 132 -3.49 -0.64 -5.07
C LYS A 132 -4.87 -0.42 -5.70
N ASP A 133 -5.27 -1.31 -6.60
CA ASP A 133 -6.59 -1.29 -7.26
C ASP A 133 -7.74 -1.49 -6.27
N ASN A 134 -7.49 -2.17 -5.15
CA ASN A 134 -8.46 -2.43 -4.09
C ASN A 134 -8.17 -1.63 -2.81
N ASN A 135 -7.53 -0.46 -2.93
CA ASN A 135 -7.20 0.44 -1.82
C ASN A 135 -6.44 -0.26 -0.68
N GLY A 136 -5.43 -1.07 -1.00
CA GLY A 136 -4.59 -1.79 -0.04
C GLY A 136 -5.29 -2.93 0.69
N CYS A 137 -6.56 -3.22 0.37
CA CYS A 137 -7.21 -4.42 0.84
C CYS A 137 -6.90 -5.61 -0.07
N PRO A 138 -6.78 -6.83 0.50
CA PRO A 138 -6.75 -8.05 -0.29
C PRO A 138 -7.96 -8.06 -1.20
N VAL A 139 -7.74 -8.28 -2.49
CA VAL A 139 -8.84 -8.73 -3.33
C VAL A 139 -9.30 -10.05 -2.74
N GLU A 140 -10.61 -10.21 -2.52
CA GLU A 140 -11.15 -11.55 -2.42
C GLU A 140 -10.78 -12.20 -3.76
N GLU A 141 -9.70 -12.98 -3.77
CA GLU A 141 -9.45 -13.90 -4.87
C GLU A 141 -10.78 -14.60 -5.05
N ALA A 142 -11.33 -14.56 -6.27
CA ALA A 142 -12.43 -15.44 -6.63
C ALA A 142 -11.98 -16.80 -6.15
N VAL A 143 -12.55 -17.23 -5.03
CA VAL A 143 -11.92 -18.24 -4.18
C VAL A 143 -11.77 -19.44 -5.08
N ALA A 144 -10.55 -19.73 -5.54
CA ALA A 144 -10.25 -21.05 -6.03
C ALA A 144 -10.68 -21.91 -4.85
N PRO A 145 -11.74 -22.73 -4.99
CA PRO A 145 -12.50 -23.23 -3.86
C PRO A 145 -11.50 -23.77 -2.87
N VAL A 146 -11.56 -23.23 -1.65
CA VAL A 146 -10.68 -23.54 -0.53
C VAL A 146 -10.35 -25.02 -0.65
N LYS A 147 -9.10 -25.36 -1.03
CA LYS A 147 -8.66 -26.74 -1.13
C LYS A 147 -8.57 -27.28 0.29
N ASP A 148 -9.74 -27.53 0.90
CA ASP A 148 -9.89 -28.65 1.81
C ASP A 148 -9.28 -29.82 1.04
N SER A 149 -8.12 -30.29 1.49
CA SER A 149 -7.36 -31.35 0.83
C SER A 149 -8.15 -32.67 0.74
N SER A 150 -9.36 -32.71 1.31
CA SER A 150 -10.33 -33.79 1.19
C SER A 150 -11.48 -33.53 0.20
N ILE A 151 -11.49 -32.41 -0.53
CA ILE A 151 -12.40 -32.15 -1.67
C ILE A 151 -11.66 -32.48 -2.97
N PRO A 152 -12.14 -33.45 -3.77
CA PRO A 152 -11.46 -33.86 -4.99
C PRO A 152 -11.52 -32.77 -6.07
N VAL A 153 -10.41 -32.57 -6.77
CA VAL A 153 -10.35 -31.72 -7.97
C VAL A 153 -10.39 -32.65 -9.19
N VAL A 154 -11.34 -32.41 -10.10
CA VAL A 154 -11.50 -33.21 -11.32
C VAL A 154 -11.47 -32.29 -12.53
N GLU A 155 -10.78 -32.73 -13.58
CA GLU A 155 -10.73 -31.98 -14.85
C GLU A 155 -12.12 -31.77 -15.45
N PRO A 156 -12.35 -30.64 -16.14
CA PRO A 156 -13.60 -30.38 -16.84
C PRO A 156 -13.87 -31.38 -17.96
N VAL A 157 -15.15 -31.52 -18.30
CA VAL A 157 -15.61 -32.21 -19.51
C VAL A 157 -15.70 -31.22 -20.65
N TYR A 158 -15.00 -31.48 -21.75
CA TYR A 158 -14.94 -30.55 -22.90
C TYR A 158 -15.91 -30.91 -24.04
N PHE A 159 -16.31 -29.89 -24.79
CA PHE A 159 -17.27 -29.97 -25.89
C PHE A 159 -16.72 -29.38 -27.18
N ASP A 160 -17.16 -29.93 -28.31
CA ASP A 160 -16.94 -29.30 -29.61
C ASP A 160 -17.77 -28.02 -29.76
N TYR A 161 -17.38 -27.19 -30.73
CA TYR A 161 -18.14 -26.01 -31.11
C TYR A 161 -19.61 -26.38 -31.40
N ASP A 162 -20.52 -25.60 -30.81
CA ASP A 162 -21.96 -25.74 -30.96
C ASP A 162 -22.58 -27.10 -30.55
N LYS A 163 -21.82 -27.97 -29.89
CA LYS A 163 -22.33 -29.29 -29.44
C LYS A 163 -22.64 -29.33 -27.95
N SER A 164 -23.68 -30.09 -27.61
CA SER A 164 -24.02 -30.49 -26.23
C SER A 164 -23.62 -31.93 -25.89
N ALA A 165 -23.12 -32.69 -26.86
CA ALA A 165 -22.43 -33.95 -26.64
C ALA A 165 -20.95 -33.67 -26.37
N TYR A 166 -20.39 -34.27 -25.31
CA TYR A 166 -18.99 -34.12 -24.95
C TYR A 166 -18.07 -34.84 -25.96
N LYS A 167 -16.80 -34.43 -26.01
CA LYS A 167 -15.80 -35.02 -26.92
C LYS A 167 -15.54 -36.49 -26.61
N THR A 168 -15.05 -37.22 -27.61
CA THR A 168 -14.59 -38.62 -27.43
C THR A 168 -13.54 -38.69 -26.33
N GLY A 169 -13.68 -39.65 -25.42
CA GLY A 169 -12.76 -39.84 -24.27
C GLY A 169 -13.20 -39.14 -22.99
N GLU A 170 -14.00 -38.08 -23.05
CA GLU A 170 -14.38 -37.29 -21.85
C GLU A 170 -15.28 -38.05 -20.86
N LYS A 171 -15.90 -39.16 -21.30
CA LYS A 171 -16.71 -40.03 -20.44
C LYS A 171 -15.92 -40.61 -19.26
N SER A 172 -14.61 -40.81 -19.39
CA SER A 172 -13.76 -41.30 -18.29
C SER A 172 -13.73 -40.32 -17.11
N LYS A 173 -13.70 -39.01 -17.38
CA LYS A 173 -13.76 -37.96 -16.35
C LYS A 173 -15.08 -38.00 -15.59
N ILE A 174 -16.20 -38.12 -16.30
CA ILE A 174 -17.53 -38.30 -15.67
C ILE A 174 -17.56 -39.58 -14.81
N THR A 175 -16.96 -40.66 -15.31
CA THR A 175 -16.90 -41.93 -14.57
C THR A 175 -16.08 -41.80 -13.28
N HIS A 176 -14.99 -41.03 -13.31
CA HIS A 176 -14.19 -40.72 -12.13
C HIS A 176 -14.99 -39.91 -11.08
N VAL A 177 -15.73 -38.88 -11.50
CA VAL A 177 -16.65 -38.13 -10.63
C VAL A 177 -17.69 -39.06 -9.99
N VAL A 178 -18.27 -39.97 -10.77
CA VAL A 178 -19.24 -40.97 -10.27
C VAL A 178 -18.62 -41.88 -9.21
N ALA A 179 -17.37 -42.32 -9.40
CA ALA A 179 -16.66 -43.14 -8.41
C ALA A 179 -16.46 -42.38 -7.09
N LEU A 180 -15.99 -41.13 -7.15
CA LEU A 180 -15.80 -40.27 -5.98
C LEU A 180 -17.10 -40.08 -5.18
N LEU A 181 -18.23 -39.83 -5.86
CA LEU A 181 -19.53 -39.68 -5.21
C LEU A 181 -20.04 -41.00 -4.60
N LYS A 182 -19.68 -42.16 -5.17
CA LYS A 182 -20.05 -43.46 -4.60
C LYS A 182 -19.22 -43.80 -3.37
N GLU A 183 -17.93 -43.50 -3.39
CA GLU A 183 -17.00 -43.73 -2.27
C GLU A 183 -17.30 -42.79 -1.10
N ASN A 184 -17.67 -41.54 -1.38
CA ASN A 184 -17.92 -40.53 -0.36
C ASN A 184 -19.41 -40.17 -0.28
N LYS A 185 -20.13 -40.76 0.68
CA LYS A 185 -21.60 -40.63 0.78
C LYS A 185 -22.10 -39.24 1.16
N ALA A 186 -21.29 -38.44 1.86
CA ALA A 186 -21.63 -37.07 2.26
C ALA A 186 -21.44 -36.08 1.10
N LEU A 187 -20.48 -36.36 0.20
CA LEU A 187 -20.12 -35.48 -0.89
C LEU A 187 -21.31 -35.23 -1.83
N LYS A 188 -21.46 -34.02 -2.34
CA LYS A 188 -22.38 -33.68 -3.43
C LYS A 188 -21.60 -32.87 -4.46
N VAL A 189 -22.19 -32.65 -5.63
CA VAL A 189 -21.54 -31.93 -6.73
C VAL A 189 -22.46 -30.86 -7.30
N ASN A 190 -21.91 -29.70 -7.61
CA ASN A 190 -22.50 -28.68 -8.46
C ASN A 190 -21.94 -28.85 -9.88
N LEU A 191 -22.79 -28.70 -10.88
CA LEU A 191 -22.39 -28.74 -12.28
C LEU A 191 -22.50 -27.34 -12.88
N ILE A 192 -21.39 -26.83 -13.40
CA ILE A 192 -21.31 -25.48 -13.95
C ILE A 192 -20.94 -25.58 -15.43
N GLY A 193 -21.73 -24.96 -16.29
CA GLY A 193 -21.63 -25.13 -17.74
C GLY A 193 -21.23 -23.84 -18.43
N TYR A 194 -20.29 -23.94 -19.36
CA TYR A 194 -19.72 -22.80 -20.07
C TYR A 194 -19.73 -23.00 -21.59
N THR A 195 -19.62 -21.90 -22.32
CA THR A 195 -19.45 -21.81 -23.78
C THR A 195 -18.24 -20.94 -24.11
N ASP A 196 -17.87 -20.90 -25.38
CA ASP A 196 -17.03 -19.82 -25.88
C ASP A 196 -17.89 -18.57 -26.16
N SER A 197 -17.25 -17.49 -26.58
CA SER A 197 -17.91 -16.20 -26.87
C SER A 197 -18.60 -16.13 -28.23
N LYS A 198 -18.89 -17.28 -28.88
CA LYS A 198 -19.54 -17.30 -30.19
C LYS A 198 -21.03 -17.57 -30.01
N GLY A 199 -21.85 -16.69 -30.59
CA GLY A 199 -23.31 -16.76 -30.48
C GLY A 199 -23.86 -15.64 -29.60
N THR A 200 -25.18 -15.60 -29.42
CA THR A 200 -25.78 -14.65 -28.48
C THR A 200 -25.68 -15.18 -27.05
N GLU A 201 -25.76 -14.29 -26.06
CA GLU A 201 -25.76 -14.66 -24.64
C GLU A 201 -26.89 -15.66 -24.32
N GLU A 202 -28.10 -15.43 -24.83
CA GLU A 202 -29.25 -16.31 -24.62
C GLU A 202 -29.00 -17.71 -25.20
N TYR A 203 -28.39 -17.75 -26.39
CA TYR A 203 -28.01 -19.00 -27.02
C TYR A 203 -26.98 -19.75 -26.18
N ASN A 204 -25.96 -19.04 -25.70
CA ASN A 204 -24.86 -19.60 -24.90
C ASN A 204 -25.32 -20.08 -23.53
N LEU A 205 -26.22 -19.36 -22.87
CA LEU A 205 -26.89 -19.80 -21.65
C LEU A 205 -27.72 -21.08 -21.89
N ALA A 206 -28.47 -21.14 -23.00
CA ALA A 206 -29.23 -22.34 -23.35
C ALA A 206 -28.31 -23.54 -23.69
N LEU A 207 -27.20 -23.31 -24.41
CA LEU A 207 -26.25 -24.35 -24.80
C LEU A 207 -25.50 -24.91 -23.60
N SER A 208 -24.98 -24.05 -22.71
CA SER A 208 -24.35 -24.49 -21.46
C SER A 208 -25.30 -25.31 -20.58
N LYS A 209 -26.58 -24.93 -20.50
CA LYS A 209 -27.62 -25.73 -19.82
C LYS A 209 -27.78 -27.12 -20.44
N ARG A 210 -27.82 -27.22 -21.77
CA ARG A 210 -27.88 -28.52 -22.47
C ARG A 210 -26.66 -29.39 -22.16
N ARG A 211 -25.46 -28.81 -22.11
CA ARG A 211 -24.21 -29.51 -21.74
C ARG A 211 -24.26 -30.06 -20.31
N ILE A 212 -24.70 -29.24 -19.35
CA ILE A 212 -24.90 -29.69 -17.97
C ILE A 212 -25.86 -30.88 -17.93
N ASN A 213 -26.98 -30.81 -18.65
CA ASN A 213 -27.95 -31.91 -18.70
C ASN A 213 -27.35 -33.20 -19.28
N THR A 214 -26.52 -33.11 -20.32
CA THR A 214 -25.80 -34.27 -20.87
C THR A 214 -24.92 -34.94 -19.81
N VAL A 215 -24.14 -34.15 -19.05
CA VAL A 215 -23.27 -34.65 -17.99
C VAL A 215 -24.09 -35.23 -16.83
N MET A 216 -25.09 -34.49 -16.36
CA MET A 216 -26.04 -34.88 -15.31
C MET A 216 -26.71 -36.22 -15.63
N ASN A 217 -27.28 -36.38 -16.83
CA ASN A 217 -27.93 -37.61 -17.26
C ASN A 217 -26.93 -38.78 -17.33
N THR A 218 -25.69 -38.52 -17.75
CA THR A 218 -24.63 -39.54 -17.77
C THR A 218 -24.29 -40.00 -16.34
N MET A 219 -24.21 -39.08 -15.38
CA MET A 219 -23.97 -39.41 -13.97
C MET A 219 -25.13 -40.21 -13.36
N ILE A 220 -26.37 -39.79 -13.59
CA ILE A 220 -27.57 -40.44 -13.05
C ILE A 220 -27.72 -41.85 -13.62
N SER A 221 -27.58 -42.02 -14.94
CA SER A 221 -27.60 -43.33 -15.58
C SER A 221 -26.46 -44.25 -15.12
N SER A 222 -25.34 -43.68 -14.66
CA SER A 222 -24.22 -44.41 -14.05
C SER A 222 -24.42 -44.72 -12.55
N GLY A 223 -25.59 -44.40 -12.00
CA GLY A 223 -26.02 -44.77 -10.65
C GLY A 223 -25.86 -43.68 -9.58
N VAL A 224 -25.58 -42.43 -9.94
CA VAL A 224 -25.62 -41.30 -9.00
C VAL A 224 -27.08 -40.89 -8.76
N LYS A 225 -27.49 -40.78 -7.50
CA LYS A 225 -28.85 -40.30 -7.18
C LYS A 225 -28.97 -38.81 -7.50
N ALA A 226 -30.11 -38.36 -8.03
CA ALA A 226 -30.32 -36.97 -8.44
C ALA A 226 -30.05 -35.96 -7.30
N ASN A 227 -30.38 -36.32 -6.05
CA ASN A 227 -30.13 -35.47 -4.88
C ASN A 227 -28.64 -35.30 -4.49
N ARG A 228 -27.72 -36.02 -5.16
CA ARG A 228 -26.26 -35.84 -5.01
C ARG A 228 -25.72 -34.75 -5.93
N ILE A 229 -26.55 -34.25 -6.85
CA ILE A 229 -26.24 -33.11 -7.70
C ILE A 229 -26.97 -31.91 -7.09
N SER A 230 -26.26 -31.06 -6.37
CA SER A 230 -26.86 -30.01 -5.54
C SER A 230 -27.33 -28.80 -6.36
N LYS A 231 -26.57 -28.43 -7.39
CA LYS A 231 -26.87 -27.28 -8.26
C LYS A 231 -26.49 -27.56 -9.71
N SER A 232 -27.18 -26.88 -10.63
CA SER A 232 -26.87 -26.81 -12.06
C SER A 232 -26.85 -25.36 -12.51
N GLU A 233 -25.68 -24.84 -12.89
CA GLU A 233 -25.47 -23.42 -13.17
C GLU A 233 -25.00 -23.19 -14.62
N PRO A 234 -25.91 -22.84 -15.56
CA PRO A 234 -25.51 -22.41 -16.89
C PRO A 234 -24.93 -20.99 -16.83
N LYS A 235 -23.69 -20.82 -17.28
CA LYS A 235 -22.98 -19.53 -17.27
C LYS A 235 -22.79 -18.93 -18.67
N GLY A 236 -23.13 -19.66 -19.73
CA GLY A 236 -22.87 -19.20 -21.09
C GLY A 236 -21.38 -18.90 -21.29
N GLU A 237 -21.06 -17.73 -21.81
CA GLU A 237 -19.69 -17.30 -22.11
C GLU A 237 -18.98 -16.60 -20.94
N ALA A 238 -19.64 -16.46 -19.79
CA ALA A 238 -19.04 -15.83 -18.62
C ALA A 238 -17.86 -16.65 -18.09
N ASN A 239 -16.87 -15.98 -17.49
CA ASN A 239 -15.69 -16.59 -16.86
C ASN A 239 -14.92 -17.54 -17.81
N PRO A 240 -14.37 -17.02 -18.92
CA PRO A 240 -13.56 -17.81 -19.83
C PRO A 240 -12.28 -18.31 -19.13
N ASP A 241 -11.95 -19.58 -19.37
CA ASP A 241 -10.72 -20.25 -18.89
C ASP A 241 -9.50 -19.86 -19.74
N ALA A 242 -9.74 -19.47 -21.00
CA ALA A 242 -8.70 -19.10 -21.95
C ALA A 242 -9.20 -18.03 -22.93
N ASN A 243 -8.26 -17.45 -23.69
CA ASN A 243 -8.56 -16.39 -24.64
C ASN A 243 -9.57 -16.84 -25.73
N ASN A 244 -10.71 -16.15 -25.80
CA ASN A 244 -11.77 -16.38 -26.78
C ASN A 244 -11.42 -15.94 -28.22
N ASP A 245 -10.33 -15.22 -28.45
CA ASP A 245 -9.90 -14.80 -29.79
C ASP A 245 -9.32 -15.97 -30.61
N THR A 246 -8.79 -16.99 -29.93
CA THR A 246 -8.15 -18.15 -30.56
C THR A 246 -9.07 -19.38 -30.58
N ASP A 247 -8.97 -20.23 -31.61
CA ASP A 247 -9.72 -21.49 -31.63
C ASP A 247 -9.34 -22.43 -30.49
N ALA A 248 -8.06 -22.44 -30.10
CA ALA A 248 -7.56 -23.23 -28.99
C ALA A 248 -8.15 -22.77 -27.65
N GLY A 249 -8.14 -21.46 -27.36
CA GLY A 249 -8.71 -20.93 -26.13
C GLY A 249 -10.23 -21.09 -26.07
N ARG A 250 -10.95 -20.86 -27.18
CA ARG A 250 -12.38 -21.19 -27.27
C ARG A 250 -12.65 -22.67 -26.98
N ALA A 251 -11.77 -23.57 -27.41
CA ALA A 251 -11.92 -25.00 -27.13
C ALA A 251 -11.80 -25.36 -25.65
N LEU A 252 -11.01 -24.61 -24.87
CA LEU A 252 -10.94 -24.74 -23.42
C LEU A 252 -12.19 -24.13 -22.76
N ASN A 253 -12.72 -23.02 -23.28
CA ASN A 253 -13.91 -22.38 -22.70
C ASN A 253 -15.18 -23.25 -22.79
N ARG A 254 -15.33 -24.07 -23.83
CA ARG A 254 -16.47 -24.98 -24.02
C ARG A 254 -16.41 -26.20 -23.10
N ARG A 255 -16.81 -26.03 -21.85
CA ARG A 255 -16.63 -27.06 -20.80
C ARG A 255 -17.81 -27.15 -19.82
N VAL A 256 -17.82 -28.24 -19.05
CA VAL A 256 -18.59 -28.39 -17.81
C VAL A 256 -17.63 -28.73 -16.68
N GLU A 257 -17.70 -27.96 -15.61
CA GLU A 257 -16.88 -28.10 -14.41
C GLU A 257 -17.66 -28.82 -13.29
N PHE A 258 -16.92 -29.40 -12.34
CA PHE A 258 -17.43 -30.10 -11.18
C PHE A 258 -16.94 -29.40 -9.91
N GLU A 259 -17.86 -28.87 -9.11
CA GLU A 259 -17.54 -28.29 -7.81
C GLU A 259 -18.14 -29.17 -6.71
N PHE A 260 -17.30 -29.74 -5.87
CA PHE A 260 -17.75 -30.67 -4.83
C PHE A 260 -17.99 -29.95 -3.50
N VAL A 261 -19.08 -30.33 -2.82
CA VAL A 261 -19.50 -29.78 -1.53
C VAL A 261 -19.84 -30.92 -0.56
N LYS A 262 -19.77 -30.70 0.75
CA LYS A 262 -20.17 -31.68 1.78
C LYS A 262 -21.48 -31.25 2.45
#